data_AF-A0AAV5HTL0-F1
#
_entry.id   AF-A0AAV5HTL0-F1
#
_cell.length_a   1.000
_cell.length_b   1.000
_cell.length_c   1.000
_cell.angle_alpha   90.00
_cell.angle_beta   90.00
_cell.angle_gamma   90.00
#
_symmetry.space_group_name_H-M   'P 1'
#
loop_
_entity.id
_entity.type
_entity.pdbx_description
1 polymer ?
#
loop_
_entity_poly.entity_id
_entity_poly.type
_entity_poly.pdbx_seq_one_letter_code
_entity_poly.pdbx_strand_id
1 'polypeptide(L)'
;MVELDQDAWLYETCTLALQLVVDLFVNFYNTVNPLLRKVLTLLVSFIKRPHQSLAGIGIAAFVRLMSNAGDLFSEEKWLEVVLSLKEAANATCPDFWYIVSEDNVLGSHEHNSNGQSNEVSAGSDIPHDDTESQRTHHLYASLSDAKCRAAVQLLLVQAVMEIYSMYRSHLSAKNTLVLFEAVHDVASHAHLINSNSTLRARLQEFGQMTQMQDPPLLRLENESYQFGLTFLQNLIVDKPSSYEEAGVESHLVDLCWEVLQFYIEIACPGQASESSTRGQSHWWIPLGSGKRRELAARAPLVVATLQAICSLEETSFEKNLARFFPLLSSLVSCEHGSSEVQVALSDMLSTSIGPVLLRSC
;
A
#
# COMPACT_ATOMS: atom_id res chain seq x y z
N MET A 1 14.61 -20.29 24.58
CA MET A 1 14.55 -21.68 24.07
C MET A 1 13.18 -22.30 24.30
N VAL A 2 12.54 -22.09 25.47
CA VAL A 2 11.18 -22.58 25.75
C VAL A 2 10.07 -21.80 25.01
N GLU A 3 10.19 -20.47 24.86
CA GLU A 3 9.20 -19.67 24.10
C GLU A 3 9.19 -19.99 22.60
N LEU A 4 10.37 -20.19 21.98
CA LEU A 4 10.48 -20.56 20.56
C LEU A 4 9.86 -21.93 20.24
N ASP A 5 9.90 -22.87 21.20
CA ASP A 5 9.33 -24.21 21.07
C ASP A 5 7.80 -24.21 21.29
N GLN A 6 7.32 -23.34 22.18
CA GLN A 6 5.88 -23.09 22.36
C GLN A 6 5.24 -22.43 21.14
N ASP A 7 5.93 -21.47 20.55
CA ASP A 7 5.49 -20.79 19.33
C ASP A 7 5.47 -21.75 18.13
N ALA A 8 6.49 -22.60 17.98
CA ALA A 8 6.54 -23.61 16.92
C ALA A 8 5.35 -24.58 17.00
N TRP A 9 5.08 -25.12 18.18
CA TRP A 9 3.94 -26.01 18.40
C TRP A 9 2.59 -25.32 18.11
N LEU A 10 2.43 -24.05 18.52
CA LEU A 10 1.24 -23.27 18.22
C LEU A 10 1.05 -23.09 16.72
N TYR A 11 2.10 -22.72 15.97
CA TYR A 11 2.02 -22.51 14.53
C TYR A 11 1.71 -23.80 13.77
N GLU A 12 2.34 -24.91 14.14
CA GLU A 12 2.05 -26.23 13.57
C GLU A 12 0.59 -26.63 13.81
N THR A 13 0.13 -26.49 15.06
CA THR A 13 -1.24 -26.82 15.45
C THR A 13 -2.26 -25.94 14.73
N CYS A 14 -2.05 -24.63 14.66
CA CYS A 14 -2.92 -23.70 13.93
C CYS A 14 -2.94 -24.01 12.43
N THR A 15 -1.79 -24.31 11.85
CA THR A 15 -1.68 -24.66 10.42
C THR A 15 -2.49 -25.91 10.11
N LEU A 16 -2.28 -26.98 10.87
CA LEU A 16 -3.02 -28.23 10.68
C LEU A 16 -4.52 -28.05 10.92
N ALA A 17 -4.91 -27.32 11.97
CA ALA A 17 -6.32 -27.07 12.28
C ALA A 17 -7.03 -26.31 11.14
N LEU A 18 -6.43 -25.24 10.61
CA LEU A 18 -7.02 -24.49 9.50
C LEU A 18 -7.04 -25.30 8.20
N GLN A 19 -6.03 -26.12 7.92
CA GLN A 19 -6.05 -27.06 6.80
C GLN A 19 -7.23 -28.02 6.90
N LEU A 20 -7.45 -28.65 8.06
CA LEU A 20 -8.58 -29.55 8.28
C LEU A 20 -9.94 -28.85 8.15
N VAL A 21 -10.05 -27.60 8.60
CA VAL A 21 -11.27 -26.79 8.42
C VAL A 21 -11.55 -26.55 6.94
N VAL A 22 -10.53 -26.17 6.16
CA VAL A 22 -10.65 -25.97 4.71
C VAL A 22 -11.02 -27.28 4.02
N ASP A 23 -10.32 -28.37 4.33
CA ASP A 23 -10.56 -29.67 3.72
C ASP A 23 -11.97 -30.19 4.04
N LEU A 24 -12.47 -29.98 5.25
CA LEU A 24 -13.86 -30.31 5.61
C LEU A 24 -14.85 -29.48 4.80
N PHE A 25 -14.58 -28.17 4.63
CA PHE A 25 -15.44 -27.28 3.87
C PHE A 25 -15.53 -27.71 2.40
N VAL A 26 -14.39 -28.02 1.79
CA VAL A 26 -14.29 -28.47 0.39
C VAL A 26 -14.99 -29.83 0.19
N ASN A 27 -14.64 -30.82 1.01
CA ASN A 27 -15.15 -32.19 0.84
C ASN A 27 -16.66 -32.32 1.06
N PHE A 28 -17.25 -31.45 1.89
CA PHE A 28 -18.69 -31.48 2.22
C PHE A 28 -19.44 -30.23 1.74
N TYR A 29 -18.92 -29.54 0.71
CA TYR A 29 -19.41 -28.23 0.23
C TYR A 29 -20.94 -28.12 0.14
N ASN A 30 -21.60 -29.13 -0.46
CA ASN A 30 -23.06 -29.13 -0.63
C ASN A 30 -23.84 -28.99 0.68
N THR A 31 -23.26 -29.43 1.80
CA THR A 31 -23.87 -29.34 3.14
C THR A 31 -23.39 -28.10 3.90
N VAL A 32 -22.11 -27.73 3.75
CA VAL A 32 -21.44 -26.72 4.59
C VAL A 32 -21.34 -25.33 3.97
N ASN A 33 -21.69 -25.15 2.68
CA ASN A 33 -21.65 -23.83 2.02
C ASN A 33 -22.40 -22.70 2.75
N PRO A 34 -23.50 -22.93 3.53
CA PRO A 34 -24.14 -21.85 4.30
C PRO A 34 -23.23 -21.30 5.41
N LEU A 35 -22.18 -22.03 5.79
CA LEU A 35 -21.20 -21.64 6.79
C LEU A 35 -20.01 -20.88 6.20
N LEU A 36 -19.96 -20.62 4.89
CA LEU A 36 -18.84 -19.92 4.24
C LEU A 36 -18.46 -18.65 4.99
N ARG A 37 -19.44 -17.80 5.33
CA ARG A 37 -19.23 -16.57 6.12
C ARG A 37 -18.44 -16.82 7.39
N LYS A 38 -18.79 -17.88 8.16
CA LYS A 38 -18.12 -18.20 9.43
C LYS A 38 -16.68 -18.66 9.22
N VAL A 39 -16.44 -19.44 8.17
CA VAL A 39 -15.08 -19.86 7.79
C VAL A 39 -14.26 -18.63 7.40
N LEU A 40 -14.79 -17.75 6.55
CA LEU A 40 -14.12 -16.51 6.16
C LEU A 40 -13.82 -15.62 7.38
N THR A 41 -14.78 -15.43 8.29
CA THR A 41 -14.56 -14.68 9.53
C THR A 41 -13.46 -15.29 10.41
N LEU A 42 -13.40 -16.63 10.52
CA LEU A 42 -12.33 -17.31 11.22
C LEU A 42 -10.97 -17.00 10.60
N LEU A 43 -10.84 -17.14 9.27
CA LEU A 43 -9.59 -16.86 8.56
C LEU A 43 -9.17 -15.39 8.72
N VAL A 44 -10.11 -14.46 8.51
CA VAL A 44 -9.89 -13.02 8.72
C VAL A 44 -9.46 -12.72 10.16
N SER A 45 -9.98 -13.43 11.16
CA SER A 45 -9.57 -13.26 12.56
C SER A 45 -8.10 -13.64 12.82
N PHE A 46 -7.53 -14.56 12.04
CA PHE A 46 -6.08 -14.85 12.08
C PHE A 46 -5.29 -13.74 11.41
N ILE A 47 -5.75 -13.26 10.25
CA ILE A 47 -5.08 -12.19 9.47
C ILE A 47 -4.99 -10.89 10.29
N LYS A 48 -6.03 -10.56 11.06
CA LYS A 48 -6.09 -9.36 11.91
C LYS A 48 -5.14 -9.38 13.11
N ARG A 49 -4.53 -10.52 13.44
CA ARG A 49 -3.65 -10.62 14.62
C ARG A 49 -2.37 -9.82 14.40
N PRO A 50 -1.86 -9.12 15.43
CA PRO A 50 -0.59 -8.40 15.37
C PRO A 50 0.59 -9.38 15.47
N HIS A 51 0.56 -10.43 14.64
CA HIS A 51 1.54 -11.51 14.66
C HIS A 51 1.73 -12.07 13.25
N GLN A 52 2.89 -11.80 12.66
CA GLN A 52 3.16 -12.08 11.24
C GLN A 52 2.97 -13.57 10.88
N SER A 53 3.49 -14.51 11.67
CA SER A 53 3.34 -15.95 11.39
C SER A 53 1.89 -16.42 11.42
N LEU A 54 1.12 -16.08 12.47
CA LEU A 54 -0.29 -16.44 12.59
C LEU A 54 -1.14 -15.82 11.48
N ALA A 55 -0.90 -14.54 11.15
CA ALA A 55 -1.55 -13.88 10.05
C ALA A 55 -1.22 -14.56 8.71
N GLY A 56 0.05 -14.91 8.49
CA GLY A 56 0.51 -15.68 7.33
C GLY A 56 -0.17 -17.05 7.19
N ILE A 57 -0.37 -17.78 8.29
CA ILE A 57 -1.14 -19.04 8.28
C ILE A 57 -2.59 -18.78 7.87
N GLY A 58 -3.21 -17.71 8.39
CA GLY A 58 -4.56 -17.29 8.01
C GLY A 58 -4.69 -16.97 6.51
N ILE A 59 -3.74 -16.21 5.96
CA ILE A 59 -3.66 -15.87 4.53
C ILE A 59 -3.50 -17.15 3.70
N ALA A 60 -2.56 -18.03 4.06
CA ALA A 60 -2.32 -19.27 3.33
C ALA A 60 -3.55 -20.20 3.33
N ALA A 61 -4.26 -20.29 4.46
CA ALA A 61 -5.51 -21.03 4.55
C ALA A 61 -6.63 -20.40 3.70
N PHE A 62 -6.67 -19.06 3.60
CA PHE A 62 -7.60 -18.35 2.71
C PHE A 62 -7.33 -18.67 1.25
N VAL A 63 -6.07 -18.56 0.80
CA VAL A 63 -5.66 -18.91 -0.57
C VAL A 63 -5.98 -20.38 -0.87
N ARG A 64 -5.70 -21.30 0.07
CA ARG A 64 -6.05 -22.72 -0.07
C ARG A 64 -7.55 -22.93 -0.22
N LEU A 65 -8.38 -22.24 0.58
CA LEU A 65 -9.83 -22.32 0.46
C LEU A 65 -10.28 -21.89 -0.93
N MET A 66 -9.75 -20.77 -1.44
CA MET A 66 -10.08 -20.29 -2.78
C MET A 66 -9.63 -21.30 -3.84
N SER A 67 -8.39 -21.75 -3.79
CA SER A 67 -7.82 -22.71 -4.76
C SER A 67 -8.60 -24.03 -4.87
N ASN A 68 -9.24 -24.49 -3.78
CA ASN A 68 -9.94 -25.78 -3.76
C ASN A 68 -11.48 -25.69 -3.87
N ALA A 69 -12.08 -24.55 -3.51
CA ALA A 69 -13.53 -24.38 -3.51
C ALA A 69 -14.04 -23.29 -4.45
N GLY A 70 -13.16 -22.43 -5.00
CA GLY A 70 -13.56 -21.25 -5.75
C GLY A 70 -14.39 -21.54 -7.00
N ASP A 71 -14.14 -22.67 -7.68
CA ASP A 71 -14.94 -23.09 -8.84
C ASP A 71 -16.39 -23.44 -8.49
N LEU A 72 -16.67 -23.70 -7.21
CA LEU A 72 -18.00 -24.06 -6.71
C LEU A 72 -18.82 -22.84 -6.29
N PHE A 73 -18.22 -21.65 -6.27
CA PHE A 73 -18.84 -20.45 -5.73
C PHE A 73 -19.75 -19.75 -6.74
N SER A 74 -20.95 -19.40 -6.30
CA SER A 74 -21.83 -18.48 -7.02
C SER A 74 -21.33 -17.04 -6.90
N GLU A 75 -21.89 -16.15 -7.72
CA GLU A 75 -21.61 -14.71 -7.68
C GLU A 75 -21.80 -14.11 -6.27
N GLU A 76 -22.87 -14.50 -5.57
CA GLU A 76 -23.12 -14.06 -4.18
C GLU A 76 -22.02 -14.53 -3.22
N LYS A 77 -21.49 -15.74 -3.40
CA LYS A 77 -20.43 -16.31 -2.56
C LYS A 77 -19.08 -15.64 -2.85
N TRP A 78 -18.80 -15.35 -4.12
CA TRP A 78 -17.65 -14.54 -4.50
C TRP A 78 -17.72 -13.13 -3.92
N LEU A 79 -18.91 -12.52 -3.87
CA LEU A 79 -19.09 -11.24 -3.20
C LEU A 79 -18.76 -11.33 -1.69
N GLU A 80 -19.17 -12.39 -1.00
CA GLU A 80 -18.78 -12.62 0.41
C GLU A 80 -17.25 -12.74 0.58
N VAL A 81 -16.57 -13.40 -0.37
CA VAL A 81 -15.11 -13.57 -0.38
C VAL A 81 -14.39 -12.22 -0.54
N VAL A 82 -14.72 -11.46 -1.58
CA VAL A 82 -14.01 -10.19 -1.87
C VAL A 82 -14.27 -9.14 -0.79
N LEU A 83 -15.46 -9.12 -0.19
CA LEU A 83 -15.76 -8.28 0.98
C LEU A 83 -14.94 -8.69 2.22
N SER A 84 -14.71 -9.99 2.42
CA SER A 84 -13.88 -10.48 3.52
C SER A 84 -12.40 -10.12 3.33
N LEU A 85 -11.90 -10.15 2.08
CA LEU A 85 -10.55 -9.68 1.74
C LEU A 85 -10.41 -8.17 1.98
N LYS A 86 -11.41 -7.37 1.55
CA LYS A 86 -11.45 -5.93 1.82
C LYS A 86 -11.49 -5.62 3.33
N GLU A 87 -12.29 -6.37 4.10
CA GLU A 87 -12.33 -6.26 5.56
C GLU A 87 -10.95 -6.54 6.19
N ALA A 88 -10.26 -7.59 5.73
CA ALA A 88 -8.93 -7.93 6.21
C ALA A 88 -7.91 -6.84 5.87
N ALA A 89 -7.95 -6.29 4.65
CA ALA A 89 -7.08 -5.21 4.21
C ALA A 89 -7.25 -3.96 5.09
N ASN A 90 -8.48 -3.52 5.29
CA ASN A 90 -8.80 -2.33 6.09
C ASN A 90 -8.44 -2.49 7.56
N ALA A 91 -8.62 -3.69 8.13
CA ALA A 91 -8.31 -3.96 9.54
C ALA A 91 -6.81 -4.15 9.81
N THR A 92 -5.99 -4.30 8.77
CA THR A 92 -4.54 -4.53 8.89
C THR A 92 -3.71 -3.32 8.48
N CYS A 93 -4.32 -2.16 8.22
CA CYS A 93 -3.59 -0.91 7.94
C CYS A 93 -2.59 -0.59 9.07
N PRO A 94 -1.30 -0.42 8.76
CA PRO A 94 -0.29 -0.11 9.76
C PRO A 94 -0.45 1.35 10.21
N ASP A 95 -0.52 1.57 11.52
CA ASP A 95 -0.58 2.91 12.11
C ASP A 95 0.80 3.31 12.65
N PHE A 96 1.43 4.28 11.99
CA PHE A 96 2.71 4.83 12.42
C PHE A 96 2.58 6.22 13.05
N TRP A 97 1.37 6.78 13.18
CA TRP A 97 1.19 8.21 13.52
C TRP A 97 1.49 8.50 14.99
N TYR A 98 1.46 7.46 15.81
CA TYR A 98 1.89 7.50 17.19
C TYR A 98 3.34 8.01 17.34
N ILE A 99 4.21 7.73 16.35
CA ILE A 99 5.61 8.17 16.33
C ILE A 99 5.76 9.69 16.21
N VAL A 100 4.85 10.34 15.46
CA VAL A 100 4.91 11.79 15.22
C VAL A 100 4.26 12.57 16.36
N SER A 101 3.33 11.95 17.09
CA SER A 101 2.49 12.63 18.08
C SER A 101 3.19 12.88 19.42
N GLU A 102 4.12 12.02 19.84
CA GLU A 102 4.79 12.15 21.15
C GLU A 102 5.80 13.30 21.22
N ASP A 103 6.35 13.74 20.08
CA ASP A 103 7.42 14.73 20.04
C ASP A 103 6.90 16.18 20.17
N ASN A 104 5.64 16.43 19.81
CA ASN A 104 4.96 17.69 20.14
C ASN A 104 4.87 17.91 21.66
N VAL A 105 4.94 16.84 22.46
CA VAL A 105 4.92 16.89 23.92
C VAL A 105 6.33 17.03 24.49
N LEU A 106 7.36 16.48 23.83
CA LEU A 106 8.76 16.61 24.25
C LEU A 106 9.36 17.99 23.92
N GLY A 107 9.06 18.54 22.74
CA GLY A 107 9.60 19.82 22.27
C GLY A 107 9.04 21.07 22.97
N SER A 108 8.00 20.95 23.79
CA SER A 108 7.42 22.07 24.55
C SER A 108 8.06 22.28 25.93
N HIS A 109 8.91 21.35 26.40
CA HIS A 109 9.51 21.44 27.74
C HIS A 109 11.00 21.83 27.78
N GLU A 110 11.73 21.80 26.66
CA GLU A 110 13.17 22.12 26.66
C GLU A 110 13.51 23.61 26.47
N HIS A 111 12.54 24.49 26.21
CA HIS A 111 12.79 25.91 25.91
C HIS A 111 12.17 26.91 26.89
N ASN A 112 12.09 26.60 28.19
CA ASN A 112 11.79 27.60 29.21
C ASN A 112 12.51 27.33 30.54
N SER A 113 13.81 27.59 30.59
CA SER A 113 14.54 27.83 31.85
C SER A 113 15.81 28.64 31.60
N ASN A 114 15.64 29.91 31.25
CA ASN A 114 16.65 30.95 31.47
C ASN A 114 15.97 32.11 32.22
N GLY A 115 16.02 32.06 33.54
CA GLY A 115 15.51 33.12 34.42
C GLY A 115 15.72 32.76 35.88
N GLN A 116 16.83 33.25 36.45
CA GLN A 116 17.20 33.14 37.86
C GLN A 116 16.09 33.57 38.83
N SER A 117 15.85 32.79 39.89
CA SER A 117 15.90 33.27 41.27
C SER A 117 15.83 32.12 42.27
N ASN A 118 16.64 32.26 43.32
CA ASN A 118 16.72 31.39 44.49
C ASN A 118 15.39 31.38 45.25
N GLU A 119 14.90 30.20 45.66
CA GLU A 119 14.44 29.96 47.03
C GLU A 119 14.17 28.47 47.28
N VAL A 120 14.43 28.08 48.52
CA VAL A 120 14.53 26.72 49.03
C VAL A 120 13.13 26.13 49.23
N SER A 121 12.82 24.96 48.66
CA SER A 121 11.62 24.22 49.07
C SER A 121 11.80 22.71 48.92
N ALA A 122 11.23 22.03 49.92
CA ALA A 122 11.47 20.66 50.34
C ALA A 122 11.05 19.58 49.34
N GLY A 123 11.65 18.40 49.55
CA GLY A 123 11.57 17.25 48.67
C GLY A 123 10.16 16.79 48.31
N SER A 124 10.00 16.49 47.03
CA SER A 124 9.18 15.39 46.56
C SER A 124 10.03 14.58 45.57
N ASP A 125 10.66 13.52 46.08
CA ASP A 125 11.24 12.46 45.24
C ASP A 125 10.07 11.76 44.52
N ILE A 126 9.74 12.23 43.32
CA ILE A 126 8.93 11.50 42.36
C ILE A 126 9.93 10.74 41.47
N PRO A 127 9.82 9.41 41.29
CA PRO A 127 10.72 8.67 40.42
C PRO A 127 10.42 9.04 38.97
N HIS A 128 11.12 10.05 38.46
CA HIS A 128 10.97 10.54 37.09
C HIS A 128 11.53 9.55 36.04
N ASP A 129 12.33 8.57 36.47
CA ASP A 129 13.02 7.59 35.61
C ASP A 129 12.08 6.47 35.10
N ASP A 130 11.08 6.09 35.89
CA ASP A 130 10.16 4.99 35.54
C ASP A 130 9.17 5.36 34.41
N THR A 131 8.88 6.65 34.23
CA THR A 131 7.89 7.10 33.23
C THR A 131 8.47 7.18 31.81
N GLU A 132 9.76 7.53 31.66
CA GLU A 132 10.43 7.56 30.34
C GLU A 132 10.72 6.15 29.82
N SER A 133 11.10 5.22 30.69
CA SER A 133 11.28 3.80 30.35
C SER A 133 9.97 3.20 29.83
N GLN A 134 8.84 3.43 30.52
CA GLN A 134 7.54 2.91 30.11
C GLN A 134 7.09 3.48 28.75
N ARG A 135 7.28 4.77 28.49
CA ARG A 135 6.95 5.41 27.19
C ARG A 135 7.76 4.80 26.05
N THR A 136 9.06 4.62 26.26
CA THR A 136 9.95 3.99 25.27
C THR A 136 9.52 2.55 24.97
N HIS A 137 9.10 1.79 25.98
CA HIS A 137 8.57 0.45 25.78
C HIS A 137 7.25 0.44 25.01
N HIS A 138 6.33 1.37 25.28
CA HIS A 138 5.08 1.50 24.52
C HIS A 138 5.33 1.90 23.07
N LEU A 139 6.21 2.87 22.81
CA LEU A 139 6.63 3.25 21.46
C LEU A 139 7.18 2.05 20.67
N TYR A 140 8.05 1.27 21.30
CA TYR A 140 8.63 0.08 20.67
C TYR A 140 7.58 -0.97 20.34
N ALA A 141 6.64 -1.22 21.26
CA ALA A 141 5.54 -2.16 21.02
C ALA A 141 4.66 -1.71 19.84
N SER A 142 4.30 -0.42 19.79
CA SER A 142 3.50 0.16 18.71
C SER A 142 4.23 0.12 17.37
N LEU A 143 5.54 0.40 17.35
CA LEU A 143 6.35 0.32 16.13
C LEU A 143 6.47 -1.11 15.62
N SER A 144 6.68 -2.07 16.52
CA SER A 144 6.73 -3.50 16.20
C SER A 144 5.39 -3.98 15.62
N ASP A 145 4.26 -3.57 16.22
CA ASP A 145 2.91 -3.84 15.71
C ASP A 145 2.70 -3.25 14.32
N ALA A 146 3.01 -1.97 14.12
CA ALA A 146 2.86 -1.29 12.82
C ALA A 146 3.71 -1.95 11.72
N LYS A 147 4.95 -2.34 12.05
CA LYS A 147 5.81 -3.09 11.12
C LYS A 147 5.23 -4.47 10.80
N CYS A 148 4.75 -5.19 11.81
CA CYS A 148 4.08 -6.48 11.62
C CYS A 148 2.88 -6.32 10.67
N ARG A 149 2.04 -5.31 10.89
CA ARG A 149 0.90 -4.99 10.01
C ARG A 149 1.31 -4.67 8.59
N ALA A 150 2.37 -3.89 8.38
CA ALA A 150 2.90 -3.62 7.04
C ALA A 150 3.36 -4.89 6.31
N ALA A 151 4.01 -5.82 7.02
CA ALA A 151 4.40 -7.11 6.46
C ALA A 151 3.18 -8.00 6.13
N VAL A 152 2.18 -8.03 7.02
CA VAL A 152 0.93 -8.77 6.81
C VAL A 152 0.14 -8.20 5.61
N GLN A 153 0.05 -6.89 5.46
CA GLN A 153 -0.61 -6.27 4.31
C GLN A 153 0.06 -6.64 2.99
N LEU A 154 1.40 -6.68 2.94
CA LEU A 154 2.10 -7.11 1.74
C LEU A 154 1.76 -8.56 1.36
N LEU A 155 1.75 -9.47 2.34
CA LEU A 155 1.33 -10.85 2.12
C LEU A 155 -0.13 -10.94 1.68
N LEU A 156 -1.01 -10.12 2.27
CA LEU A 156 -2.44 -10.12 1.95
C LEU A 156 -2.69 -9.61 0.52
N VAL A 157 -2.05 -8.52 0.11
CA VAL A 157 -2.18 -7.96 -1.24
C VAL A 157 -1.64 -8.93 -2.30
N GLN A 158 -0.55 -9.64 -2.00
CA GLN A 158 -0.04 -10.73 -2.85
C GLN A 158 -1.03 -11.90 -2.96
N ALA A 159 -1.64 -12.31 -1.84
CA ALA A 159 -2.67 -13.34 -1.85
C ALA A 159 -3.93 -12.91 -2.61
N VAL A 160 -4.33 -11.64 -2.52
CA VAL A 160 -5.44 -11.07 -3.31
C VAL A 160 -5.13 -11.20 -4.80
N MET A 161 -3.91 -10.83 -5.22
CA MET A 161 -3.49 -10.97 -6.62
C MET A 161 -3.44 -12.44 -7.07
N GLU A 162 -2.96 -13.34 -6.22
CA GLU A 162 -2.94 -14.78 -6.50
C GLU A 162 -4.37 -15.32 -6.69
N ILE A 163 -5.29 -15.02 -5.77
CA ILE A 163 -6.71 -15.41 -5.84
C ILE A 163 -7.36 -14.84 -7.10
N TYR A 164 -7.12 -13.56 -7.40
CA TYR A 164 -7.61 -12.94 -8.62
C TYR A 164 -7.08 -13.65 -9.87
N SER A 165 -5.79 -13.98 -9.91
CA SER A 165 -5.18 -14.66 -11.06
C SER A 165 -5.75 -16.05 -11.31
N MET A 166 -6.14 -16.78 -10.25
CA MET A 166 -6.81 -18.08 -10.35
C MET A 166 -8.21 -17.97 -10.96
N TYR A 167 -8.91 -16.86 -10.70
CA TYR A 167 -10.34 -16.72 -11.00
C TYR A 167 -10.70 -15.55 -11.94
N ARG A 168 -9.72 -14.97 -12.63
CA ARG A 168 -9.89 -13.80 -13.51
C ARG A 168 -11.11 -13.91 -14.45
N SER A 169 -11.28 -15.05 -15.12
CA SER A 169 -12.39 -15.27 -16.07
C SER A 169 -13.76 -15.48 -15.40
N HIS A 170 -13.78 -15.76 -14.10
CA HIS A 170 -14.99 -16.09 -13.35
C HIS A 170 -15.50 -14.92 -12.50
N LEU A 171 -14.63 -13.96 -12.17
CA LEU A 171 -14.99 -12.80 -11.36
C LEU A 171 -15.77 -11.77 -12.19
N SER A 172 -16.89 -11.31 -11.65
CA SER A 172 -17.64 -10.20 -12.23
C SER A 172 -16.88 -8.87 -12.16
N ALA A 173 -17.32 -7.90 -12.95
CA ALA A 173 -16.81 -6.53 -12.86
C ALA A 173 -16.97 -5.96 -11.45
N LYS A 174 -18.11 -6.21 -10.82
CA LYS A 174 -18.42 -5.74 -9.46
C LYS A 174 -17.45 -6.32 -8.43
N ASN A 175 -17.21 -7.63 -8.45
CA ASN A 175 -16.32 -8.27 -7.48
C ASN A 175 -14.87 -7.82 -7.69
N THR A 176 -14.44 -7.65 -8.94
CA THR A 176 -13.11 -7.13 -9.27
C THR A 176 -12.94 -5.68 -8.81
N LEU A 177 -13.97 -4.83 -8.93
CA LEU A 177 -13.93 -3.47 -8.42
C LEU A 177 -13.82 -3.41 -6.89
N VAL A 178 -14.46 -4.33 -6.15
CA VAL A 178 -14.27 -4.43 -4.69
C VAL A 178 -12.83 -4.78 -4.34
N LEU A 179 -12.19 -5.67 -5.10
CA LEU A 179 -10.77 -5.99 -4.92
C LEU A 179 -9.88 -4.78 -5.26
N PHE A 180 -10.19 -4.07 -6.35
CA PHE A 180 -9.51 -2.83 -6.75
C PHE A 180 -9.57 -1.79 -5.63
N GLU A 181 -10.76 -1.49 -5.09
CA GLU A 181 -10.91 -0.55 -3.97
C GLU A 181 -10.08 -0.99 -2.76
N ALA A 182 -10.08 -2.29 -2.42
CA ALA A 182 -9.30 -2.79 -1.29
C ALA A 182 -7.79 -2.61 -1.47
N VAL A 183 -7.24 -2.91 -2.66
CA VAL A 183 -5.80 -2.71 -2.91
C VAL A 183 -5.44 -1.24 -3.08
N HIS A 184 -6.35 -0.42 -3.61
CA HIS A 184 -6.18 1.03 -3.72
C HIS A 184 -6.12 1.68 -2.33
N ASP A 185 -7.05 1.34 -1.43
CA ASP A 185 -7.05 1.81 -0.04
C ASP A 185 -5.70 1.51 0.65
N VAL A 186 -5.15 0.30 0.43
CA VAL A 186 -3.83 -0.10 0.95
C VAL A 186 -2.70 0.70 0.30
N ALA A 187 -2.76 0.91 -1.03
CA ALA A 187 -1.77 1.66 -1.78
C ALA A 187 -1.69 3.11 -1.33
N SER A 188 -2.84 3.80 -1.26
CA SER A 188 -2.94 5.20 -0.83
C SER A 188 -2.49 5.35 0.63
N HIS A 189 -2.85 4.41 1.52
CA HIS A 189 -2.38 4.43 2.90
C HIS A 189 -0.86 4.28 2.99
N ALA A 190 -0.27 3.34 2.25
CA ALA A 190 1.19 3.17 2.19
C ALA A 190 1.89 4.42 1.61
N HIS A 191 1.31 5.04 0.58
CA HIS A 191 1.80 6.29 0.00
C HIS A 191 1.82 7.43 1.03
N LEU A 192 0.74 7.62 1.80
CA LEU A 192 0.68 8.65 2.85
C LEU A 192 1.81 8.49 3.88
N ILE A 193 2.13 7.25 4.24
CA ILE A 193 3.25 6.94 5.15
C ILE A 193 4.60 7.26 4.49
N ASN A 194 4.79 6.86 3.22
CA ASN A 194 6.04 7.05 2.50
C ASN A 194 6.35 8.52 2.16
N SER A 195 5.31 9.31 1.90
CA SER A 195 5.42 10.73 1.58
C SER A 195 5.68 11.62 2.80
N ASN A 196 5.45 11.11 4.01
CA ASN A 196 5.74 11.84 5.25
C ASN A 196 7.24 11.80 5.60
N SER A 197 7.95 12.87 5.25
CA SER A 197 9.40 12.98 5.47
C SER A 197 9.80 12.90 6.95
N THR A 198 9.03 13.51 7.85
CA THR A 198 9.27 13.46 9.31
C THR A 198 9.18 12.03 9.81
N LEU A 199 8.13 11.31 9.41
CA LEU A 199 7.94 9.94 9.82
C LEU A 199 9.03 9.01 9.25
N ARG A 200 9.41 9.17 7.98
CA ARG A 200 10.48 8.36 7.37
C ARG A 200 11.83 8.60 8.05
N ALA A 201 12.14 9.83 8.44
CA ALA A 201 13.34 10.15 9.22
C ALA A 201 13.32 9.44 10.58
N ARG A 202 12.18 9.44 11.28
CA ARG A 202 12.01 8.75 12.56
C ARG A 202 12.12 7.24 12.43
N LEU A 203 11.46 6.63 11.44
CA LEU A 203 11.57 5.18 11.18
C LEU A 203 13.02 4.77 10.93
N GLN A 204 13.79 5.60 10.22
CA GLN A 204 15.20 5.35 9.98
C GLN A 204 16.06 5.47 11.24
N GLU A 205 15.77 6.43 12.12
CA GLU A 205 16.43 6.60 13.42
C GLU A 205 16.16 5.39 14.33
N PHE A 206 14.89 5.02 14.49
CA PHE A 206 14.49 3.85 15.29
C PHE A 206 15.04 2.54 14.73
N GLY A 207 15.08 2.39 13.40
CA GLY A 207 15.67 1.22 12.73
C GLY A 207 17.15 1.03 13.07
N GLN A 208 17.92 2.13 13.18
CA GLN A 208 19.33 2.07 13.58
C GLN A 208 19.50 1.68 15.05
N MET A 209 18.64 2.18 15.94
CA MET A 209 18.71 1.87 17.37
C MET A 209 18.31 0.43 17.68
N THR A 210 17.31 -0.10 16.98
CA THR A 210 16.69 -1.40 17.29
C THR A 210 17.21 -2.56 16.43
N GLN A 211 18.08 -2.29 15.44
CA GLN A 211 18.50 -3.23 14.40
C GLN A 211 17.32 -3.88 13.64
N MET A 212 16.12 -3.29 13.72
CA MET A 212 14.95 -3.77 13.00
C MET A 212 15.07 -3.43 11.51
N GLN A 213 14.75 -4.40 10.65
CA GLN A 213 14.58 -4.14 9.21
C GLN A 213 13.48 -3.10 8.96
N ASP A 214 13.68 -2.21 7.98
CA ASP A 214 12.69 -1.20 7.55
C ASP A 214 11.40 -1.92 7.11
N PRO A 215 10.21 -1.47 7.53
CA PRO A 215 8.95 -2.04 7.05
C PRO A 215 8.86 -1.92 5.52
N PRO A 216 8.25 -2.90 4.82
CA PRO A 216 8.27 -2.99 3.36
C PRO A 216 7.27 -2.03 2.70
N LEU A 217 7.14 -0.80 3.20
CA LEU A 217 6.11 0.17 2.82
C LEU A 217 6.21 0.63 1.37
N LEU A 218 7.44 0.88 0.87
CA LEU A 218 7.64 1.25 -0.53
C LEU A 218 7.26 0.12 -1.48
N ARG A 219 7.58 -1.12 -1.10
CA ARG A 219 7.20 -2.30 -1.87
C ARG A 219 5.69 -2.52 -1.82
N LEU A 220 5.08 -2.34 -0.66
CA LEU A 220 3.63 -2.42 -0.47
C LEU A 220 2.89 -1.39 -1.33
N GLU A 221 3.31 -0.12 -1.32
CA GLU A 221 2.76 0.93 -2.18
C GLU A 221 2.84 0.52 -3.66
N ASN A 222 4.04 0.16 -4.13
CA ASN A 222 4.27 -0.15 -5.53
C ASN A 222 3.50 -1.39 -6.02
N GLU A 223 3.52 -2.48 -5.26
CA GLU A 223 2.79 -3.70 -5.63
C GLU A 223 1.28 -3.47 -5.60
N SER A 224 0.76 -2.74 -4.61
CA SER A 224 -0.68 -2.48 -4.50
C SER A 224 -1.20 -1.63 -5.66
N TYR A 225 -0.51 -0.56 -6.04
CA TYR A 225 -0.85 0.22 -7.23
C TYR A 225 -0.72 -0.61 -8.51
N GLN A 226 0.32 -1.43 -8.64
CA GLN A 226 0.51 -2.30 -9.81
C GLN A 226 -0.62 -3.32 -9.96
N PHE A 227 -1.09 -3.91 -8.85
CA PHE A 227 -2.22 -4.83 -8.87
C PHE A 227 -3.53 -4.12 -9.18
N GLY A 228 -3.75 -2.93 -8.61
CA GLY A 228 -4.88 -2.06 -8.96
C GLY A 228 -4.93 -1.75 -10.45
N LEU A 229 -3.79 -1.38 -11.05
CA LEU A 229 -3.67 -1.14 -12.48
C LEU A 229 -3.99 -2.40 -13.29
N THR A 230 -3.46 -3.55 -12.85
CA THR A 230 -3.68 -4.85 -13.49
C THR A 230 -5.16 -5.24 -13.49
N PHE A 231 -5.87 -5.03 -12.37
CA PHE A 231 -7.31 -5.30 -12.28
C PHE A 231 -8.12 -4.47 -13.27
N LEU A 232 -7.86 -3.17 -13.34
CA LEU A 232 -8.58 -2.27 -14.24
C LEU A 232 -8.28 -2.55 -15.72
N GLN A 233 -7.01 -2.77 -16.07
CA GLN A 233 -6.62 -3.12 -17.44
C GLN A 233 -7.27 -4.44 -17.88
N ASN A 234 -7.26 -5.46 -17.02
CA ASN A 234 -7.88 -6.74 -17.34
C ASN A 234 -9.39 -6.61 -17.47
N LEU A 235 -10.07 -5.77 -16.65
CA LEU A 235 -11.50 -5.51 -16.82
C LEU A 235 -11.83 -4.90 -18.18
N ILE A 236 -11.01 -3.94 -18.65
CA ILE A 236 -11.18 -3.29 -19.95
C ILE A 236 -10.98 -4.29 -21.10
N VAL A 237 -10.02 -5.21 -20.96
CA VAL A 237 -9.73 -6.24 -21.97
C VAL A 237 -10.80 -7.33 -21.97
N ASP A 238 -11.17 -7.85 -20.81
CA ASP A 238 -12.03 -9.03 -20.68
C ASP A 238 -13.52 -8.69 -20.86
N LYS A 239 -13.93 -7.46 -20.54
CA LYS A 239 -15.31 -6.95 -20.60
C LYS A 239 -16.35 -7.97 -20.05
N PRO A 240 -16.25 -8.39 -18.77
CA PRO A 240 -17.11 -9.41 -18.18
C PRO A 240 -18.58 -8.97 -18.05
N SER A 241 -19.47 -9.89 -17.69
CA SER A 241 -20.89 -9.55 -17.43
C SER A 241 -20.99 -8.46 -16.35
N SER A 242 -21.91 -7.50 -16.56
CA SER A 242 -22.07 -6.28 -15.74
C SER A 242 -20.94 -5.25 -15.85
N TYR A 243 -20.13 -5.29 -16.91
CA TYR A 243 -19.12 -4.27 -17.20
C TYR A 243 -19.75 -2.93 -17.59
N GLU A 244 -19.42 -1.88 -16.83
CA GLU A 244 -19.74 -0.49 -17.15
C GLU A 244 -18.47 0.22 -17.62
N GLU A 245 -18.34 0.38 -18.93
CA GLU A 245 -17.12 0.88 -19.58
C GLU A 245 -16.70 2.25 -19.08
N ALA A 246 -17.63 3.20 -19.01
CA ALA A 246 -17.35 4.57 -18.56
C ALA A 246 -16.86 4.61 -17.11
N GLY A 247 -17.40 3.75 -16.24
CA GLY A 247 -16.98 3.67 -14.84
C GLY A 247 -15.57 3.13 -14.71
N VAL A 248 -15.28 1.97 -15.33
CA VAL A 248 -13.95 1.34 -15.22
C VAL A 248 -12.85 2.19 -15.86
N GLU A 249 -13.13 2.81 -17.01
CA GLU A 249 -12.18 3.71 -17.66
C GLU A 249 -11.86 4.93 -16.78
N SER A 250 -12.86 5.53 -16.12
CA SER A 250 -12.64 6.65 -15.19
C SER A 250 -11.69 6.23 -14.06
N HIS A 251 -11.91 5.07 -13.43
CA HIS A 251 -11.02 4.56 -12.39
C HIS A 251 -9.59 4.36 -12.90
N LEU A 252 -9.41 3.88 -14.13
CA LEU A 252 -8.09 3.71 -14.73
C LEU A 252 -7.39 5.06 -14.94
N VAL A 253 -8.12 6.04 -15.51
CA VAL A 253 -7.59 7.39 -15.73
C VAL A 253 -7.21 8.05 -14.40
N ASP A 254 -8.05 7.93 -13.38
CA ASP A 254 -7.80 8.47 -12.05
C ASP A 254 -6.57 7.84 -11.39
N LEU A 255 -6.45 6.51 -11.44
CA LEU A 255 -5.30 5.78 -10.91
C LEU A 255 -3.99 6.16 -11.63
N CYS A 256 -4.02 6.21 -12.96
CA CYS A 256 -2.86 6.59 -13.76
C CYS A 256 -2.41 8.02 -13.43
N TRP A 257 -3.36 8.94 -13.28
CA TRP A 257 -3.08 10.31 -12.90
C TRP A 257 -2.45 10.38 -11.50
N GLU A 258 -3.03 9.68 -10.52
CA GLU A 258 -2.54 9.62 -9.13
C GLU A 258 -1.09 9.12 -9.06
N VAL A 259 -0.80 7.99 -9.71
CA VAL A 259 0.55 7.39 -9.73
C VAL A 259 1.60 8.32 -10.35
N LEU A 260 1.27 8.95 -11.49
CA LEU A 260 2.19 9.88 -12.15
C LEU A 260 2.41 11.13 -11.29
N GLN A 261 1.35 11.67 -10.70
CA GLN A 261 1.42 12.84 -9.81
C GLN A 261 2.34 12.56 -8.62
N PHE A 262 2.16 11.44 -7.93
CA PHE A 262 3.00 11.05 -6.80
C PHE A 262 4.46 10.87 -7.18
N TYR A 263 4.73 10.28 -8.35
CA TYR A 263 6.10 10.16 -8.84
C TYR A 263 6.74 11.54 -9.07
N ILE A 264 6.01 12.47 -9.70
CA ILE A 264 6.48 13.83 -9.98
C ILE A 264 6.75 14.60 -8.69
N GLU A 265 5.87 14.50 -7.70
CA GLU A 265 6.04 15.17 -6.39
C GLU A 265 7.34 14.73 -5.70
N ILE A 266 7.70 13.44 -5.82
CA ILE A 266 8.94 12.90 -5.26
C ILE A 266 10.16 13.30 -6.09
N ALA A 267 10.04 13.31 -7.41
CA ALA A 267 11.14 13.62 -8.33
C ALA A 267 11.46 15.12 -8.43
N CYS A 268 10.45 15.95 -8.23
CA CYS A 268 10.49 17.40 -8.42
C CYS A 268 9.87 18.15 -7.22
N PRO A 269 10.43 18.03 -5.99
CA PRO A 269 9.84 18.58 -4.76
C PRO A 269 9.73 20.12 -4.75
N GLY A 270 10.37 20.82 -5.70
CA GLY A 270 10.39 22.29 -5.80
C GLY A 270 9.26 22.92 -6.63
N GLN A 271 8.42 22.15 -7.35
CA GLN A 271 7.35 22.72 -8.21
C GLN A 271 5.97 22.79 -7.52
N ALA A 272 5.76 22.07 -6.41
CA ALA A 272 4.45 22.04 -5.72
C ALA A 272 4.21 23.24 -4.77
N SER A 273 5.19 24.13 -4.56
CA SER A 273 5.08 25.29 -3.66
C SER A 273 5.32 26.62 -4.39
N GLU A 274 4.51 26.94 -5.39
CA GLU A 274 4.49 28.27 -6.04
C GLU A 274 3.81 29.37 -5.20
N SER A 275 3.61 29.17 -3.89
CA SER A 275 3.03 30.19 -2.99
C SER A 275 4.04 30.90 -2.08
N SER A 276 5.33 30.57 -2.13
CA SER A 276 6.34 31.28 -1.32
C SER A 276 7.39 31.99 -2.18
N THR A 277 7.42 33.31 -2.06
CA THR A 277 8.38 34.26 -2.62
C THR A 277 9.77 34.09 -1.98
N ARG A 278 10.42 32.94 -2.21
CA ARG A 278 11.83 32.72 -1.85
C ARG A 278 12.60 32.29 -3.09
N GLY A 279 13.67 33.03 -3.37
CA GLY A 279 14.37 33.10 -4.65
C GLY A 279 14.63 31.74 -5.32
N GLN A 280 14.33 31.70 -6.62
CA GLN A 280 14.74 30.65 -7.53
C GLN A 280 16.23 30.38 -7.34
N SER A 281 16.55 29.21 -6.79
CA SER A 281 17.92 28.71 -6.80
C SER A 281 18.20 28.32 -8.25
N HIS A 282 18.95 29.16 -8.98
CA HIS A 282 19.33 28.94 -10.39
C HIS A 282 20.20 27.68 -10.63
N TRP A 283 20.56 26.95 -9.56
CA TRP A 283 21.36 25.73 -9.64
C TRP A 283 20.48 24.53 -9.38
N TRP A 284 20.38 23.66 -10.39
CA TRP A 284 19.77 22.35 -10.27
C TRP A 284 20.64 21.50 -9.33
N ILE A 285 20.18 21.30 -8.10
CA ILE A 285 20.84 20.41 -7.15
C ILE A 285 20.38 18.99 -7.47
N PRO A 286 21.28 18.06 -7.86
CA PRO A 286 20.88 16.69 -8.17
C PRO A 286 20.27 15.99 -6.96
N LEU A 287 19.33 15.08 -7.21
CA LEU A 287 18.68 14.31 -6.16
C LEU A 287 19.71 13.48 -5.36
N GLY A 288 19.48 13.42 -4.04
CA GLY A 288 20.25 12.56 -3.15
C GLY A 288 20.12 11.08 -3.53
N SER A 289 21.16 10.28 -3.23
CA SER A 289 21.20 8.85 -3.58
C SER A 289 20.01 8.03 -3.04
N GLY A 290 19.48 8.40 -1.88
CA GLY A 290 18.26 7.80 -1.32
C GLY A 290 17.02 8.04 -2.19
N LYS A 291 16.77 9.29 -2.60
CA LYS A 291 15.64 9.65 -3.46
C LYS A 291 15.76 9.03 -4.85
N ARG A 292 16.97 8.98 -5.43
CA ARG A 292 17.20 8.26 -6.69
C ARG A 292 16.84 6.78 -6.60
N ARG A 293 17.21 6.11 -5.51
CA ARG A 293 16.84 4.69 -5.28
C ARG A 293 15.33 4.52 -5.11
N GLU A 294 14.68 5.45 -4.43
CA GLU A 294 13.22 5.50 -4.28
C GLU A 294 12.53 5.59 -5.65
N LEU A 295 12.98 6.50 -6.51
CA LEU A 295 12.46 6.68 -7.87
C LEU A 295 12.76 5.47 -8.76
N ALA A 296 13.92 4.83 -8.60
CA ALA A 296 14.25 3.61 -9.32
C ALA A 296 13.31 2.46 -8.94
N ALA A 297 12.97 2.34 -7.65
CA ALA A 297 12.02 1.33 -7.18
C ALA A 297 10.59 1.57 -7.68
N ARG A 298 10.18 2.83 -7.90
CA ARG A 298 8.87 3.19 -8.49
C ARG A 298 8.84 3.13 -10.02
N ALA A 299 10.00 3.07 -10.69
CA ALA A 299 10.07 3.13 -12.14
C ALA A 299 9.21 2.07 -12.87
N PRO A 300 9.17 0.79 -12.44
CA PRO A 300 8.33 -0.21 -13.10
C PRO A 300 6.84 0.15 -13.10
N LEU A 301 6.35 0.70 -11.99
CA LEU A 301 4.95 1.14 -11.85
C LEU A 301 4.66 2.32 -12.78
N VAL A 302 5.57 3.30 -12.88
CA VAL A 302 5.42 4.43 -13.80
C VAL A 302 5.42 3.97 -15.26
N VAL A 303 6.31 3.05 -15.62
CA VAL A 303 6.35 2.47 -16.98
C VAL A 303 5.04 1.76 -17.30
N ALA A 304 4.54 0.92 -16.39
CA ALA A 304 3.25 0.25 -16.56
C ALA A 304 2.09 1.26 -16.68
N THR A 305 2.15 2.36 -15.93
CA THR A 305 1.15 3.44 -15.99
C THR A 305 1.17 4.16 -17.34
N LEU A 306 2.34 4.50 -17.86
CA LEU A 306 2.47 5.12 -19.19
C LEU A 306 1.97 4.17 -20.29
N GLN A 307 2.29 2.87 -20.19
CA GLN A 307 1.78 1.86 -21.11
C GLN A 307 0.26 1.71 -21.02
N ALA A 308 -0.32 1.79 -19.81
CA ALA A 308 -1.76 1.75 -19.60
C ALA A 308 -2.46 2.93 -20.28
N ILE A 309 -1.90 4.14 -20.16
CA ILE A 309 -2.41 5.33 -20.85
C ILE A 309 -2.36 5.14 -22.37
N CYS A 310 -1.26 4.61 -22.92
CA CYS A 310 -1.15 4.31 -24.35
C CYS A 310 -2.15 3.24 -24.84
N SER A 311 -2.63 2.38 -23.95
CA SER A 311 -3.60 1.32 -24.28
C SER A 311 -5.05 1.79 -24.30
N LEU A 312 -5.32 3.05 -23.91
CA LEU A 312 -6.66 3.64 -23.98
C LEU A 312 -7.12 3.79 -25.45
N GLU A 313 -8.43 3.72 -25.68
CA GLU A 313 -9.00 4.02 -27.00
C GLU A 313 -8.69 5.47 -27.41
N GLU A 314 -8.47 5.72 -28.70
CA GLU A 314 -8.07 7.05 -29.22
C GLU A 314 -9.02 8.17 -28.77
N THR A 315 -10.33 7.93 -28.79
CA THR A 315 -11.33 8.93 -28.36
C THR A 315 -11.29 9.20 -26.84
N SER A 316 -10.98 8.20 -26.05
CA SER A 316 -10.83 8.30 -24.59
C SER A 316 -9.52 8.97 -24.20
N PHE A 317 -8.43 8.65 -24.93
CA PHE A 317 -7.15 9.31 -24.77
C PHE A 317 -7.24 10.80 -25.09
N GLU A 318 -7.86 11.19 -26.22
CA GLU A 318 -8.03 12.61 -26.60
C GLU A 318 -8.81 13.40 -25.55
N LYS A 319 -9.89 12.82 -25.00
CA LYS A 319 -10.68 13.47 -23.93
C LYS A 319 -9.85 13.73 -22.67
N ASN A 320 -8.96 12.80 -22.32
CA ASN A 320 -8.16 12.88 -21.09
C ASN A 320 -6.78 13.52 -21.31
N LEU A 321 -6.41 13.84 -22.56
CA LEU A 321 -5.10 14.41 -22.90
C LEU A 321 -4.82 15.71 -22.15
N ALA A 322 -5.83 16.59 -22.00
CA ALA A 322 -5.69 17.84 -21.26
C ALA A 322 -5.30 17.63 -19.78
N ARG A 323 -5.71 16.50 -19.20
CA ARG A 323 -5.40 16.12 -17.82
C ARG A 323 -4.00 15.51 -17.69
N PHE A 324 -3.59 14.69 -18.66
CA PHE A 324 -2.28 14.03 -18.63
C PHE A 324 -1.13 14.92 -19.11
N PHE A 325 -1.38 15.83 -20.05
CA PHE A 325 -0.31 16.62 -20.68
C PHE A 325 0.58 17.40 -19.70
N PRO A 326 0.04 18.08 -18.66
CA PRO A 326 0.87 18.74 -17.65
C PRO A 326 1.78 17.76 -16.89
N LEU A 327 1.29 16.56 -16.58
CA LEU A 327 2.07 15.52 -15.91
C LEU A 327 3.19 15.00 -16.80
N LEU A 328 2.90 14.73 -18.07
CA LEU A 328 3.90 14.26 -19.04
C LEU A 328 5.00 15.30 -19.26
N SER A 329 4.63 16.59 -19.38
CA SER A 329 5.61 17.68 -19.46
C SER A 329 6.48 17.78 -18.21
N SER A 330 5.90 17.56 -17.04
CA SER A 330 6.63 17.55 -15.77
C SER A 330 7.58 16.35 -15.70
N LEU A 331 7.14 15.17 -16.14
CA LEU A 331 7.99 13.96 -16.22
C LEU A 331 9.21 14.18 -17.11
N VAL A 332 9.07 14.83 -18.28
CA VAL A 332 10.23 15.17 -19.15
C VAL A 332 11.28 16.00 -18.40
N SER A 333 10.82 16.85 -17.48
CA SER A 333 11.68 17.79 -16.75
C SER A 333 12.29 17.20 -15.47
N CYS A 334 11.80 16.06 -14.99
CA CYS A 334 12.21 15.48 -13.71
C CYS A 334 13.46 14.61 -13.82
N GLU A 335 14.21 14.53 -12.72
CA GLU A 335 15.29 13.56 -12.59
C GLU A 335 14.71 12.17 -12.28
N HIS A 336 15.07 11.16 -13.07
CA HIS A 336 14.58 9.80 -12.88
C HIS A 336 15.61 8.91 -12.17
N GLY A 337 15.12 7.94 -11.40
CA GLY A 337 15.96 6.89 -10.81
C GLY A 337 16.34 5.76 -11.78
N SER A 338 15.63 5.63 -12.91
CA SER A 338 15.87 4.62 -13.96
C SER A 338 15.64 5.25 -15.33
N SER A 339 16.43 4.83 -16.34
CA SER A 339 16.25 5.26 -17.73
C SER A 339 14.98 4.68 -18.38
N GLU A 340 14.40 3.63 -17.80
CA GLU A 340 13.20 2.98 -18.33
C GLU A 340 12.00 3.94 -18.42
N VAL A 341 11.86 4.85 -17.46
CA VAL A 341 10.80 5.88 -17.46
C VAL A 341 10.96 6.82 -18.65
N GLN A 342 12.19 7.23 -18.96
CA GLN A 342 12.47 8.11 -20.10
C GLN A 342 12.20 7.41 -21.44
N VAL A 343 12.54 6.14 -21.54
CA VAL A 343 12.26 5.31 -22.74
C VAL A 343 10.75 5.18 -22.93
N ALA A 344 10.02 4.78 -21.89
CA ALA A 344 8.55 4.64 -21.96
C ALA A 344 7.85 5.97 -22.27
N LEU A 345 8.34 7.09 -21.73
CA LEU A 345 7.81 8.42 -22.01
C LEU A 345 8.06 8.84 -23.47
N SER A 346 9.26 8.58 -23.99
CA SER A 346 9.61 8.83 -25.39
C SER A 346 8.73 8.00 -26.35
N ASP A 347 8.54 6.72 -26.03
CA ASP A 347 7.70 5.82 -26.80
C ASP A 347 6.23 6.28 -26.78
N MET A 348 5.71 6.67 -25.62
CA MET A 348 4.36 7.23 -25.49
C MET A 348 4.19 8.53 -26.30
N LEU A 349 5.13 9.46 -26.20
CA LEU A 349 5.06 10.75 -26.92
C LEU A 349 5.06 10.54 -28.44
N SER A 350 5.87 9.61 -28.93
CA SER A 350 5.96 9.30 -30.36
C SER A 350 4.75 8.54 -30.90
N THR A 351 4.24 7.56 -30.15
CA THR A 351 3.16 6.68 -30.60
C THR A 351 1.76 7.24 -30.39
N SER A 352 1.52 7.96 -29.28
CA SER A 352 0.17 8.38 -28.86
C SER A 352 -0.06 9.88 -29.08
N ILE A 353 0.92 10.72 -28.75
CA ILE A 353 0.75 12.19 -28.84
C ILE A 353 1.11 12.72 -30.23
N GLY A 354 2.16 12.19 -30.86
CA GLY A 354 2.57 12.56 -32.21
C GLY A 354 1.44 12.52 -33.24
N PRO A 355 0.68 11.42 -33.37
CA PRO A 355 -0.43 11.33 -34.33
C PRO A 355 -1.56 12.33 -34.06
N VAL A 356 -1.91 12.58 -32.80
CA VAL A 356 -2.98 13.54 -32.42
C VAL A 356 -2.60 14.97 -32.79
N LEU A 357 -1.34 15.35 -32.54
CA LEU A 357 -0.82 16.68 -32.91
C LEU A 357 -0.70 16.84 -34.43
N LEU A 358 -0.27 15.81 -35.15
CA LEU A 358 -0.13 15.85 -36.61
C LEU A 358 -1.47 15.88 -37.36
N ARG A 359 -2.56 15.39 -36.77
CA ARG A 359 -3.92 15.51 -37.32
C ARG A 359 -4.54 16.89 -37.10
N SER A 360 -4.01 17.65 -36.14
CA SER A 360 -4.51 18.98 -35.77
C SER A 360 -3.82 20.13 -36.52
N CYS A 361 -2.75 19.82 -37.26
CA CYS A 361 -2.02 20.71 -38.16
C CYS A 361 -2.47 20.45 -39.61
#